data_AF-A0A554JB14-F1
#
_entry.id   AF-A0A554JB14-F1
#
_cell.length_a   1.000
_cell.length_b   1.000
_cell.length_c   1.000
_cell.angle_alpha   90.00
_cell.angle_beta   90.00
_cell.angle_gamma   90.00
#
_symmetry.space_group_name_H-M   'P 1'
#
loop_
_entity.id
_entity.type
_entity.pdbx_description
1 polymer ?
#
loop_
_entity_poly.entity_id
_entity_poly.type
_entity_poly.pdbx_seq_one_letter_code
_entity_poly.pdbx_strand_id
1 'polypeptide(L)'
;MIDSKSIDRKVVRVQIPPPALMKLIIGLVGEKGSGKGTFAKFLQEIVPDCSYIRYSDILVETLNFWSLPLTRANYQNLANTMEKSFGSGTLANATKPRIQNLPGAIVIV
;
A
#
# COMPACT_ATOMS: atom_id res chain seq x y z
N MET A 1 50.43 5.44 -43.44
CA MET A 1 49.11 4.98 -43.90
C MET A 1 48.31 4.66 -42.64
N ILE A 2 47.34 5.50 -42.33
CA ILE A 2 46.62 5.51 -41.04
C ILE A 2 45.62 4.36 -41.09
N ASP A 3 45.77 3.36 -40.22
CA ASP A 3 44.80 2.27 -40.11
C ASP A 3 43.95 2.44 -38.84
N SER A 4 42.65 2.42 -39.06
CA SER A 4 41.58 2.87 -38.19
C SER A 4 41.40 1.93 -37.00
N LYS A 5 41.81 2.37 -35.81
CA LYS A 5 41.33 1.77 -34.56
C LYS A 5 39.82 1.99 -34.46
N SER A 6 39.09 0.90 -34.66
CA SER A 6 37.66 0.75 -34.35
C SER A 6 37.43 1.16 -32.89
N ILE A 7 36.77 2.31 -32.70
CA ILE A 7 36.33 2.79 -31.39
C ILE A 7 34.99 2.11 -31.13
N ASP A 8 35.05 0.97 -30.46
CA ASP A 8 33.89 0.21 -30.00
C ASP A 8 33.20 0.99 -28.87
N ARG A 9 32.27 1.89 -29.24
CA ARG A 9 31.47 2.66 -28.29
C ARG A 9 30.47 1.70 -27.65
N LYS A 10 30.82 1.11 -26.50
CA LYS A 10 29.86 0.49 -25.58
C LYS A 10 28.77 1.51 -25.26
N VAL A 11 27.62 1.37 -25.90
CA VAL A 11 26.38 2.07 -25.53
C VAL A 11 25.95 1.52 -24.18
N VAL A 12 26.42 2.15 -23.11
CA VAL A 12 25.92 1.89 -21.76
C VAL A 12 24.48 2.41 -21.75
N ARG A 13 23.52 1.49 -21.92
CA ARG A 13 22.11 1.79 -21.63
C ARG A 13 22.03 2.06 -20.14
N VAL A 14 22.11 3.32 -19.75
CA VAL A 14 21.72 3.75 -18.41
C VAL A 14 20.23 3.45 -18.31
N GLN A 15 19.88 2.41 -17.57
CA GLN A 15 18.50 2.17 -17.17
C GLN A 15 18.12 3.34 -16.25
N ILE A 16 17.55 4.39 -16.82
CA ILE A 16 16.94 5.45 -16.02
C ILE A 16 15.74 4.75 -15.35
N PRO A 17 15.73 4.62 -14.00
CA PRO A 17 14.56 4.08 -13.33
C PRO A 17 13.36 4.94 -13.73
N PRO A 18 12.20 4.35 -14.04
CA PRO A 18 11.02 5.13 -14.35
C PRO A 18 10.81 6.14 -13.20
N PRO A 19 10.43 7.39 -13.49
CA PRO A 19 10.17 8.38 -12.45
C PRO A 19 9.25 7.72 -11.43
N ALA A 20 9.65 7.72 -10.16
CA ALA A 20 8.84 7.14 -9.09
C ALA A 20 7.47 7.80 -9.17
N LEU A 21 6.49 7.05 -9.68
CA LEU A 21 5.14 7.54 -9.89
C LEU A 21 4.64 7.97 -8.50
N MET A 22 4.53 9.27 -8.25
CA MET A 22 4.04 9.75 -6.96
C MET A 22 2.59 9.29 -6.84
N LYS A 23 2.33 8.30 -6.01
CA LYS A 23 0.97 7.83 -5.74
C LYS A 23 0.24 8.83 -4.87
N LEU A 24 -0.98 9.17 -5.24
CA LEU A 24 -1.89 9.91 -4.38
C LEU A 24 -2.51 8.94 -3.36
N ILE A 25 -2.26 9.17 -2.07
CA ILE A 25 -2.82 8.38 -0.98
C ILE A 25 -3.97 9.15 -0.35
N ILE A 26 -5.16 8.55 -0.32
CA ILE A 26 -6.38 9.14 0.26
C ILE A 26 -6.79 8.30 1.47
N GLY A 27 -6.64 8.85 2.68
CA GLY A 27 -7.10 8.21 3.90
C GLY A 27 -8.57 8.54 4.19
N LEU A 28 -9.42 7.53 4.30
CA LEU A 28 -10.84 7.70 4.62
C LEU A 28 -11.10 7.56 6.12
N VAL A 29 -11.59 8.63 6.74
CA VAL A 29 -11.92 8.67 8.17
C VAL A 29 -13.40 9.00 8.37
N GLY A 30 -14.01 8.44 9.42
CA GLY A 30 -15.41 8.68 9.76
C GLY A 30 -16.02 7.54 10.59
N GLU A 31 -17.22 7.74 11.10
CA GLU A 31 -17.90 6.81 12.00
C GLU A 31 -18.43 5.52 11.34
N LYS A 32 -18.63 4.46 12.11
CA LYS A 32 -19.24 3.22 11.57
C LYS A 32 -20.58 3.55 10.91
N GLY A 33 -20.78 3.10 9.67
CA GLY A 33 -22.01 3.38 8.91
C GLY A 33 -22.00 4.68 8.11
N SER A 34 -20.96 5.52 8.20
CA SER A 34 -20.89 6.80 7.45
C SER A 34 -20.66 6.66 5.94
N GLY A 35 -20.74 5.46 5.37
CA GLY A 35 -20.58 5.24 3.93
C GLY A 35 -19.15 5.23 3.37
N LYS A 36 -18.08 5.28 4.20
CA LYS A 36 -16.68 5.24 3.72
C LYS A 36 -16.37 4.08 2.77
N GLY A 37 -16.82 2.87 3.13
CA GLY A 37 -16.63 1.68 2.29
C GLY A 37 -17.40 1.78 0.97
N THR A 38 -18.56 2.44 0.97
CA THR A 38 -19.35 2.73 -0.23
C THR A 38 -18.64 3.75 -1.12
N PHE A 39 -18.10 4.82 -0.53
CA PHE A 39 -17.29 5.81 -1.26
C PHE A 39 -16.04 5.20 -1.90
N ALA A 40 -15.31 4.36 -1.15
CA ALA A 40 -14.13 3.68 -1.67
C ALA A 40 -14.45 2.83 -2.90
N LYS A 41 -15.52 2.02 -2.82
CA LYS A 41 -15.99 1.19 -3.94
C LYS A 41 -16.43 2.03 -5.14
N PHE A 42 -17.23 3.06 -4.89
CA PHE A 42 -17.68 3.99 -5.93
C PHE A 42 -16.49 4.63 -6.65
N LEU A 43 -15.47 5.09 -5.92
CA LEU A 43 -14.30 5.72 -6.51
C LEU A 43 -13.48 4.73 -7.36
N GLN A 44 -13.36 3.47 -6.93
CA GLN A 44 -12.72 2.42 -7.72
C GLN A 44 -13.49 2.10 -9.01
N GLU A 45 -14.82 2.19 -9.01
CA GLU A 45 -15.64 1.93 -10.19
C GLU A 45 -15.49 3.02 -11.25
N ILE A 46 -15.32 4.28 -10.83
CA ILE A 46 -15.23 5.43 -11.77
C ILE A 46 -13.79 5.81 -12.15
N VAL A 47 -12.78 5.36 -11.39
CA VAL A 47 -11.35 5.63 -11.66
C VAL A 47 -10.62 4.31 -11.93
N PRO A 48 -10.21 4.03 -13.19
CA PRO A 48 -9.55 2.77 -13.55
C PRO A 48 -8.21 2.50 -12.83
N ASP A 49 -7.48 3.56 -12.48
CA ASP A 49 -6.15 3.49 -11.88
C ASP A 49 -6.19 3.72 -10.35
N CYS A 50 -7.21 3.17 -9.69
CA CYS A 50 -7.50 3.33 -8.28
C CYS A 50 -7.51 2.01 -7.51
N SER A 51 -6.61 1.90 -6.53
CA SER A 51 -6.56 0.78 -5.58
C SER A 51 -7.21 1.13 -4.25
N TYR A 52 -7.75 0.11 -3.58
CA TYR A 52 -8.33 0.22 -2.24
C TYR A 52 -7.72 -0.84 -1.35
N ILE A 53 -7.29 -0.42 -0.17
CA ILE A 53 -6.82 -1.29 0.91
C ILE A 53 -7.51 -0.88 2.20
N ARG A 54 -7.82 -1.84 3.07
CA ARG A 54 -8.33 -1.52 4.39
C ARG A 54 -7.22 -1.61 5.40
N TYR A 55 -7.14 -0.61 6.27
CA TYR A 55 -6.24 -0.63 7.42
C TYR A 55 -6.40 -1.89 8.30
N SER A 56 -7.62 -2.44 8.36
CA SER A 56 -7.92 -3.64 9.12
C SER A 56 -7.49 -4.96 8.47
N ASP A 57 -7.07 -4.99 7.20
CA ASP A 57 -6.78 -6.25 6.50
C ASP A 57 -5.65 -7.04 7.19
N ILE A 58 -4.61 -6.36 7.68
CA ILE A 58 -3.52 -6.97 8.46
C ILE A 58 -4.06 -7.65 9.73
N LEU A 59 -5.03 -7.01 10.40
CA LEU A 59 -5.64 -7.54 11.61
C LEU A 59 -6.49 -8.79 11.31
N VAL A 60 -7.25 -8.75 10.22
CA VAL A 60 -8.06 -9.88 9.74
C VAL A 60 -7.18 -11.08 9.42
N GLU A 61 -6.12 -10.87 8.63
CA GLU A 61 -5.18 -11.93 8.25
C GLU A 61 -4.49 -12.54 9.47
N THR A 62 -4.05 -11.70 10.41
CA THR A 62 -3.38 -12.16 11.64
C THR A 62 -4.31 -13.00 12.51
N LEU A 63 -5.54 -12.53 12.76
CA LEU A 63 -6.50 -13.27 13.58
C LEU A 63 -6.91 -14.59 12.91
N ASN A 64 -7.10 -14.59 11.59
CA ASN A 64 -7.35 -15.82 10.84
C ASN A 64 -6.17 -16.80 10.96
N PHE A 65 -4.93 -16.31 10.82
CA PHE A 65 -3.73 -17.15 10.95
C PHE A 65 -3.63 -17.80 12.33
N TRP A 66 -4.05 -17.10 13.38
CA TRP A 66 -4.12 -17.63 14.76
C TRP A 66 -5.39 -18.43 15.06
N SER A 67 -6.27 -18.64 14.06
CA SER A 67 -7.58 -19.29 14.23
C SER A 67 -8.44 -18.63 15.32
N LEU A 68 -8.36 -17.31 15.44
CA LEU A 68 -9.15 -16.52 16.39
C LEU A 68 -10.40 -15.91 15.74
N PRO A 69 -11.48 -15.71 16.51
CA PRO A 69 -12.69 -15.08 16.00
C PRO A 69 -12.48 -13.66 15.47
N LEU A 70 -13.08 -13.36 14.32
CA LEU A 70 -13.07 -12.06 13.65
C LEU A 70 -14.05 -11.05 14.27
N THR A 71 -13.88 -10.77 15.56
CA THR A 71 -14.76 -9.86 16.31
C THR A 71 -14.16 -8.45 16.43
N ARG A 72 -15.04 -7.44 16.60
CA ARG A 72 -14.61 -6.06 16.84
C ARG A 72 -13.66 -5.93 18.04
N ALA A 73 -13.96 -6.66 19.12
CA ALA A 73 -13.13 -6.69 20.31
C ALA A 73 -11.73 -7.23 20.00
N ASN A 74 -11.63 -8.31 19.21
CA ASN A 74 -10.33 -8.88 18.83
C ASN A 74 -9.52 -7.96 17.92
N TYR A 75 -10.15 -7.27 16.96
CA TYR A 75 -9.46 -6.26 16.15
C TYR A 75 -8.89 -5.13 17.00
N GLN A 76 -9.70 -4.61 17.93
CA GLN A 76 -9.29 -3.52 18.82
C GLN A 76 -8.17 -3.97 19.75
N ASN A 77 -8.30 -5.16 20.35
CA ASN A 77 -7.28 -5.72 21.23
C ASN A 77 -5.97 -5.92 20.48
N LEU A 78 -5.99 -6.52 19.30
CA LEU A 78 -4.78 -6.74 18.50
C LEU A 78 -4.12 -5.41 18.10
N ALA A 79 -4.89 -4.46 17.55
CA ALA A 79 -4.36 -3.15 17.16
C ALA A 79 -3.75 -2.40 18.36
N ASN A 80 -4.45 -2.38 19.49
CA ASN A 80 -3.97 -1.74 20.71
C ASN A 80 -2.70 -2.41 21.26
N THR A 81 -2.64 -3.74 21.23
CA THR A 81 -1.44 -4.49 21.65
C THR A 81 -0.27 -4.18 20.73
N MET A 82 -0.49 -4.13 19.41
CA MET A 82 0.57 -3.76 18.46
C MET A 82 1.17 -2.39 18.76
N GLU A 83 0.32 -1.37 18.94
CA GLU A 83 0.74 0.00 19.25
C GLU A 83 1.45 0.09 20.61
N LYS A 84 0.93 -0.59 21.65
CA LYS A 84 1.50 -0.55 23.00
C LYS A 84 2.81 -1.32 23.12
N SER A 85 2.93 -2.46 22.45
CA SER A 85 4.07 -3.37 22.61
C SER A 85 5.22 -3.08 21.65
N PHE A 86 4.93 -2.59 20.44
CA PHE A 86 5.95 -2.37 19.40
C PHE A 86 6.12 -0.91 19.01
N GLY A 87 5.34 -0.01 19.61
CA GLY A 87 5.45 1.44 19.45
C GLY A 87 4.37 2.03 18.55
N SER A 88 4.21 3.36 18.66
CA SER A 88 3.18 4.08 17.94
C SER A 88 3.37 3.99 16.42
N GLY A 89 2.30 3.75 15.68
CA GLY A 89 2.29 3.61 14.24
C GLY A 89 2.73 2.25 13.75
N THR A 90 2.82 1.22 14.60
CA THR A 90 3.20 -0.14 14.20
C THR A 90 2.31 -0.66 13.07
N LEU A 91 0.99 -0.50 13.21
CA LEU A 91 0.05 -0.95 12.18
C LEU A 91 0.15 -0.11 10.90
N ALA A 92 0.44 1.19 11.01
CA ALA A 92 0.64 2.06 9.86
C ALA A 92 1.93 1.69 9.10
N ASN A 93 3.01 1.41 9.82
CA ASN A 93 4.27 0.97 9.26
C ASN A 93 4.14 -0.39 8.56
N ALA A 94 3.30 -1.29 9.10
CA ALA A 94 2.98 -2.57 8.44
C ALA A 94 2.11 -2.39 7.18
N THR A 95 1.27 -1.35 7.14
CA THR A 95 0.40 -1.04 5.98
C THR A 95 1.16 -0.33 4.85
N LYS A 96 2.15 0.50 5.19
CA LYS A 96 2.96 1.27 4.23
C LYS A 96 3.53 0.45 3.06
N PRO A 97 4.23 -0.70 3.26
CA PRO A 97 4.75 -1.49 2.15
C PRO A 97 3.63 -2.07 1.28
N ARG A 98 2.44 -2.36 1.83
CA ARG A 98 1.29 -2.79 1.04
C ARG A 98 0.81 -1.69 0.11
N ILE A 99 0.70 -0.45 0.60
CA ILE A 99 0.35 0.72 -0.22
C ILE A 99 1.38 0.96 -1.34
N GLN A 100 2.67 0.81 -1.03
CA GLN A 100 3.75 0.97 -2.00
C GLN A 100 3.71 -0.10 -3.11
N ASN A 101 3.30 -1.32 -2.78
CA ASN A 101 3.26 -2.43 -3.72
C ASN A 101 1.92 -2.58 -4.46
N LEU A 102 0.86 -1.89 -4.05
CA LEU A 102 -0.40 -1.90 -4.78
C LEU A 102 -0.24 -1.27 -6.17
N PRO A 103 -0.88 -1.78 -7.23
CA PRO A 103 -0.98 -1.06 -8.49
C PRO A 103 -1.81 0.22 -8.30
N GLY A 104 -1.81 1.14 -9.27
CA GLY A 104 -2.60 2.36 -9.19
C GLY A 104 -1.79 3.61 -8.86
N ALA A 105 -2.04 4.70 -9.59
CA ALA A 105 -1.60 6.04 -9.20
C ALA A 105 -2.39 6.57 -7.99
N ILE A 106 -3.61 6.09 -7.74
CA ILE A 106 -4.44 6.49 -6.59
C ILE A 106 -4.64 5.29 -5.67
N VAL A 107 -4.39 5.47 -4.37
CA VAL A 107 -4.63 4.46 -3.34
C VAL A 107 -5.52 5.02 -2.25
N ILE A 108 -6.64 4.36 -2.01
CA ILE A 108 -7.58 4.65 -0.92
C ILE A 108 -7.24 3.73 0.26
N VAL A 109 -7.17 4.29 1.47
CA VAL A 109 -6.88 3.59 2.73
C VAL A 109 -8.03 3.78 3.72
#